data_AF-E3ZL88-F1
#
_entry.id   AF-E3ZL88-F1
#
_cell.length_a   1.000
_cell.length_b   1.000
_cell.length_c   1.000
_cell.angle_alpha   90.00
_cell.angle_beta   90.00
_cell.angle_gamma   90.00
#
_symmetry.space_group_name_H-M   'P 1'
#
loop_
_entity.id
_entity.type
_entity.pdbx_description
1 polymer ?
#
loop_
_entity_poly.entity_id
_entity_poly.type
_entity_poly.pdbx_seq_one_letter_code
_entity_poly.pdbx_strand_id
1 'polypeptide(L)'
;MEFRNKKTGEIKKAYSIEDIGDKYGICFVEKGKVYTYFKENIELINNKEKVELLVYEYKKTCHRCKKETSIKTYIIDSVSQKNLIFPWDKATLNNQKSAELHRMHMQHPKIEFYPIEVIGHNEKYDRLLMEAFPEDITIDFSNVQKRTYPMNHCDNCKMKQGEFFIFEDINLMIQRMEEVQVIKQINIK
;
A
#
# COMPACT_ATOMS: atom_id res chain seq x y z
N MET A 1 -21.34 7.46 8.21
CA MET A 1 -21.50 7.63 6.74
C MET A 1 -22.10 8.99 6.48
N GLU A 2 -21.96 9.55 5.28
CA GLU A 2 -22.58 10.84 4.93
C GLU A 2 -23.40 10.70 3.65
N PHE A 3 -24.40 11.56 3.49
CA PHE A 3 -25.15 11.66 2.25
C PHE A 3 -25.52 13.12 1.98
N ARG A 4 -25.57 13.48 0.70
CA ARG A 4 -26.02 14.79 0.24
C ARG A 4 -27.46 14.70 -0.23
N ASN A 5 -28.30 15.60 0.23
CA ASN A 5 -29.62 15.82 -0.36
C ASN A 5 -29.46 16.59 -1.67
N LYS A 6 -29.85 16.00 -2.81
CA LYS A 6 -29.68 16.64 -4.12
C LYS A 6 -30.58 17.86 -4.33
N LYS A 7 -31.70 17.95 -3.61
CA LYS A 7 -32.64 19.08 -3.70
C LYS A 7 -32.16 20.31 -2.94
N THR A 8 -31.59 20.11 -1.75
CA THR A 8 -31.19 21.21 -0.87
C THR A 8 -29.68 21.46 -0.89
N GLY A 9 -28.88 20.52 -1.43
CA GLY A 9 -27.42 20.55 -1.35
C GLY A 9 -26.86 20.20 0.04
N GLU A 10 -27.71 20.00 1.03
CA GLU A 10 -27.33 19.78 2.43
C GLU A 10 -26.67 18.41 2.61
N ILE A 11 -25.54 18.37 3.33
CA ILE A 11 -24.83 17.14 3.70
C ILE A 11 -25.23 16.74 5.12
N LYS A 12 -25.66 15.49 5.29
CA LYS A 12 -26.06 14.93 6.59
C LYS A 12 -25.22 13.71 6.93
N LYS A 13 -24.86 13.61 8.21
CA LYS A 13 -24.16 12.45 8.77
C LYS A 13 -25.17 11.42 9.26
N ALA A 14 -24.97 10.16 8.89
CA ALA A 14 -25.78 9.02 9.29
C ALA A 14 -24.94 8.02 10.10
N TYR A 15 -25.58 7.40 11.08
CA TYR A 15 -25.04 6.26 11.83
C TYR A 15 -24.98 5.01 10.94
N SER A 16 -26.09 4.67 10.26
CA SER A 16 -26.16 3.58 9.29
C SER A 16 -27.00 3.95 8.07
N ILE A 17 -26.69 3.31 6.94
CA ILE A 17 -27.44 3.44 5.68
C ILE A 17 -27.61 2.03 5.11
N GLU A 18 -28.85 1.61 4.92
CA GLU A 18 -29.24 0.31 4.38
C GLU A 18 -29.92 0.48 3.03
N ASP A 19 -29.61 -0.41 2.09
CA ASP A 19 -30.29 -0.47 0.80
C ASP A 19 -31.59 -1.28 0.95
N ILE A 20 -32.73 -0.63 0.68
CA ILE A 20 -34.06 -1.24 0.77
C ILE A 20 -34.77 -1.23 -0.60
N GLY A 21 -34.01 -1.27 -1.70
CA GLY A 21 -34.53 -1.35 -3.06
C GLY A 21 -34.55 0.00 -3.78
N ASP A 22 -35.70 0.64 -3.88
CA ASP A 22 -35.86 1.97 -4.51
C ASP A 22 -35.42 3.13 -3.60
N LYS A 23 -35.22 2.83 -2.31
CA LYS A 23 -34.88 3.76 -1.25
C LYS A 23 -33.64 3.32 -0.48
N TYR A 24 -33.07 4.26 0.26
CA TYR A 24 -32.16 4.01 1.36
C TYR A 24 -32.89 4.19 2.69
N GLY A 25 -32.71 3.25 3.61
CA GLY A 25 -33.06 3.39 5.01
C GLY A 25 -31.90 4.01 5.78
N ILE A 26 -32.10 5.18 6.37
CA ILE A 26 -31.06 5.95 7.05
C ILE A 26 -31.38 6.06 8.53
N CYS A 27 -30.44 5.64 9.37
CA CYS A 27 -30.49 5.83 10.82
C CYS A 27 -29.45 6.86 11.24
N PHE A 28 -29.86 7.85 12.04
CA PHE A 28 -28.97 8.95 12.47
C PHE A 28 -28.25 8.67 13.78
N VAL A 29 -28.78 7.78 14.62
CA VAL A 29 -28.23 7.41 15.93
C VAL A 29 -28.36 5.90 16.14
N GLU A 30 -27.51 5.32 16.98
CA GLU A 30 -27.54 3.89 17.30
C GLU A 30 -28.92 3.49 17.87
N LYS A 31 -29.55 2.44 17.29
CA LYS A 31 -30.91 1.98 17.61
C LYS A 31 -32.01 3.05 17.45
N GLY A 32 -31.75 4.08 16.65
CA GLY A 32 -32.71 5.15 16.36
C GLY A 32 -33.82 4.76 15.38
N LYS A 33 -34.70 5.73 15.09
CA LYS A 33 -35.70 5.62 14.02
C LYS A 33 -35.03 5.60 12.65
N VAL A 34 -35.52 4.74 11.77
CA VAL A 34 -35.09 4.65 10.37
C VAL A 34 -35.94 5.61 9.52
N TYR A 35 -35.27 6.48 8.78
CA TYR A 35 -35.89 7.41 7.82
C TYR A 35 -35.62 6.93 6.41
N THR A 36 -36.63 6.96 5.53
CA THR A 36 -36.46 6.49 4.16
C THR A 36 -36.26 7.65 3.19
N TYR A 37 -35.31 7.50 2.28
CA TYR A 37 -35.01 8.46 1.23
C TYR A 37 -34.95 7.75 -0.11
N PHE A 38 -35.60 8.27 -1.15
CA PHE A 38 -35.45 7.75 -2.50
C PHE A 38 -34.03 7.94 -3.01
N LYS A 39 -33.46 6.90 -3.64
CA LYS A 39 -32.08 6.92 -4.16
C LYS A 39 -31.83 8.04 -5.16
N GLU A 40 -32.83 8.39 -5.95
CA GLU A 40 -32.76 9.53 -6.88
C GLU A 40 -32.50 10.87 -6.18
N ASN A 41 -33.02 11.05 -4.96
CA ASN A 41 -33.04 12.33 -4.25
C ASN A 41 -31.81 12.56 -3.36
N ILE A 42 -31.02 11.52 -3.12
CA ILE A 42 -29.82 11.61 -2.27
C ILE A 42 -28.60 10.98 -2.95
N GLU A 43 -27.43 11.52 -2.66
CA GLU A 43 -26.15 11.02 -3.12
C GLU A 43 -25.38 10.52 -1.89
N LEU A 44 -25.06 9.22 -1.83
CA LEU A 44 -24.25 8.70 -0.73
C LEU A 44 -22.83 9.22 -0.87
N ILE A 45 -22.39 9.98 0.12
CA ILE A 45 -21.00 10.40 0.24
C ILE A 45 -20.29 9.23 0.90
N ASN A 46 -19.78 8.34 0.06
CA ASN A 46 -18.87 7.30 0.49
C ASN A 46 -17.59 7.97 1.03
N ASN A 47 -17.58 8.31 2.31
CA ASN A 47 -16.36 8.39 3.11
C ASN A 47 -15.84 6.95 3.37
N LYS A 48 -15.89 6.07 2.36
CA LYS A 48 -14.89 5.02 2.30
C LYS A 48 -13.63 5.80 2.07
N GLU A 49 -12.78 5.87 3.10
CA GLU A 49 -11.38 6.28 2.92
C GLU A 49 -10.94 5.65 1.61
N LYS A 50 -10.62 6.48 0.61
CA LYS A 50 -10.06 5.96 -0.63
C LYS A 50 -8.86 5.15 -0.17
N VAL A 51 -8.93 3.83 -0.34
CA VAL A 51 -7.79 3.00 0.00
C VAL A 51 -6.75 3.38 -1.04
N GLU A 52 -5.75 4.12 -0.60
CA GLU A 52 -4.68 4.60 -1.44
C GLU A 52 -3.46 3.72 -1.21
N LEU A 53 -2.78 3.33 -2.29
CA LEU A 53 -1.47 2.73 -2.24
C LEU A 53 -0.44 3.84 -2.14
N LEU A 54 0.34 3.86 -1.06
CA LEU A 54 1.45 4.78 -0.91
C LEU A 54 2.66 4.23 -1.66
N VAL A 55 3.26 5.08 -2.49
CA VAL A 55 4.51 4.79 -3.18
C VAL A 55 5.64 5.55 -2.52
N TYR A 56 6.67 4.80 -2.17
CA TYR A 56 7.86 5.23 -1.48
C TYR A 56 9.03 5.29 -2.46
N GLU A 57 9.92 6.26 -2.25
CA GLU A 57 11.21 6.35 -2.95
C GLU A 57 12.35 6.44 -1.94
N TYR A 58 13.43 5.72 -2.23
CA TYR A 58 14.72 5.90 -1.56
C TYR A 58 15.88 5.80 -2.55
N LYS A 59 17.04 6.28 -2.12
CA LYS A 59 18.28 6.20 -2.89
C LYS A 59 19.14 5.03 -2.41
N LYS A 60 19.73 4.31 -3.36
CA LYS A 60 20.78 3.32 -3.06
C LYS A 60 21.91 3.39 -4.06
N THR A 61 23.05 2.85 -3.69
CA THR A 61 24.18 2.68 -4.62
C THR A 61 23.94 1.46 -5.51
N CYS A 62 23.98 1.64 -6.84
CA CYS A 62 23.87 0.52 -7.77
C CYS A 62 25.07 -0.42 -7.63
N HIS A 63 24.80 -1.72 -7.44
CA HIS A 63 25.85 -2.71 -7.26
C HIS A 63 26.80 -2.83 -8.49
N ARG A 64 26.30 -2.54 -9.70
CA ARG A 64 27.07 -2.65 -10.96
C ARG A 64 27.89 -1.39 -11.25
N CYS A 65 27.23 -0.24 -11.42
CA CYS A 65 27.92 1.00 -11.85
C CYS A 65 28.38 1.90 -10.70
N LYS A 66 28.06 1.56 -9.45
CA LYS A 66 28.40 2.31 -8.22
C LYS A 66 27.87 3.74 -8.15
N LYS A 67 27.03 4.16 -9.10
CA LYS A 67 26.30 5.43 -9.04
C LYS A 67 25.02 5.27 -8.21
N GLU A 68 24.56 6.38 -7.64
CA GLU A 68 23.29 6.44 -6.94
C GLU A 68 22.12 6.19 -7.92
N THR A 69 21.09 5.50 -7.45
CA THR A 69 19.86 5.24 -8.20
C THR A 69 18.65 5.35 -7.28
N SER A 70 17.54 5.85 -7.82
CA SER A 70 16.23 5.80 -7.20
C SER A 70 15.66 4.39 -7.22
N ILE A 71 14.98 4.01 -6.13
CA ILE A 71 14.15 2.82 -6.04
C ILE A 71 12.75 3.24 -5.64
N LYS A 72 11.76 2.82 -6.41
CA LYS A 72 10.33 3.06 -6.16
C LYS A 72 9.66 1.76 -5.76
N THR A 73 8.94 1.77 -4.63
CA THR A 73 8.23 0.59 -4.13
C THR A 73 7.01 1.01 -3.31
N TYR A 74 6.04 0.11 -3.13
CA TYR A 74 5.10 0.21 -2.01
C TYR A 74 5.68 -0.49 -0.76
N ILE A 75 5.11 -0.21 0.41
CA ILE A 75 5.43 -0.90 1.67
C ILE A 75 4.10 -1.19 2.39
N ILE A 76 3.66 -2.45 2.31
CA ILE A 76 2.37 -2.91 2.87
C ILE A 76 2.64 -3.92 3.99
N ASP A 77 1.88 -3.86 5.08
CA ASP A 77 1.90 -4.88 6.13
C ASP A 77 1.21 -6.11 5.56
N SER A 78 1.93 -7.23 5.43
CA SER A 78 1.39 -8.43 4.80
C SER A 78 0.24 -9.06 5.61
N VAL A 79 0.15 -8.76 6.91
CA VAL A 79 -0.91 -9.24 7.80
C VAL A 79 -2.12 -8.31 7.78
N SER A 80 -1.92 -7.01 8.02
CA SER A 80 -3.05 -6.06 8.07
C SER A 80 -3.50 -5.53 6.71
N GLN A 81 -2.70 -5.73 5.67
CA GLN A 81 -2.92 -5.25 4.30
C GLN A 81 -3.09 -3.72 4.22
N LYS A 82 -2.39 -3.00 5.10
CA LYS A 82 -2.37 -1.53 5.17
C LYS A 82 -0.99 -0.99 4.81
N ASN A 83 -0.93 0.25 4.33
CA ASN A 83 0.36 0.94 4.17
C ASN A 83 1.09 1.06 5.51
N LEU A 84 2.38 0.76 5.51
CA LEU A 84 3.24 1.13 6.63
C LEU A 84 3.61 2.59 6.51
N ILE A 85 3.24 3.39 7.51
CA ILE A 85 3.62 4.79 7.59
C ILE A 85 4.69 4.97 8.67
N PHE A 86 5.61 5.89 8.44
CA PHE A 86 6.55 6.31 9.46
C PHE A 86 5.82 7.15 10.54
N PRO A 87 6.13 7.00 11.84
CA PRO A 87 7.12 6.12 12.44
C PRO A 87 6.69 4.64 12.45
N TRP A 88 7.63 3.74 12.18
CA TRP A 88 7.35 2.30 12.09
C TRP A 88 6.93 1.70 13.44
N ASP A 89 5.77 1.06 13.48
CA ASP A 89 5.32 0.30 14.65
C ASP A 89 6.01 -1.07 14.72
N LYS A 90 7.28 -1.07 15.15
CA LYS A 90 8.09 -2.28 15.29
C LYS A 90 7.50 -3.26 16.29
N ALA A 91 6.77 -2.81 17.31
CA ALA A 91 6.19 -3.69 18.30
C ALA A 91 5.12 -4.58 17.64
N THR A 92 4.21 -3.97 16.87
CA THR A 92 3.21 -4.69 16.09
C THR A 92 3.86 -5.60 15.04
N LEU A 93 4.82 -5.09 14.26
CA LEU A 93 5.50 -5.88 13.22
C LEU A 93 6.25 -7.09 13.79
N ASN A 94 6.89 -6.96 14.96
CA ASN A 94 7.58 -8.07 15.63
C ASN A 94 6.60 -9.16 16.08
N ASN A 95 5.42 -8.78 16.57
CA ASN A 95 4.40 -9.72 17.03
C ASN A 95 3.72 -10.50 15.89
N GLN A 96 3.83 -10.00 14.66
CA GLN A 96 3.22 -10.56 13.46
C GLN A 96 4.16 -11.46 12.65
N LYS A 97 5.42 -11.65 13.06
CA LYS A 97 6.41 -12.40 12.27
C LYS A 97 6.03 -13.87 12.12
N SER A 98 6.06 -14.35 10.88
CA SER A 98 5.90 -15.76 10.55
C SER A 98 7.16 -16.57 10.91
N ALA A 99 7.01 -17.89 11.01
CA ALA A 99 8.16 -18.80 11.19
C ALA A 99 9.18 -18.71 10.03
N GLU A 100 8.74 -18.31 8.84
CA GLU A 100 9.61 -18.11 7.68
C GLU A 100 10.50 -16.89 7.85
N LEU A 101 9.97 -15.75 8.31
CA LEU A 101 10.77 -14.55 8.58
C LEU A 101 11.82 -14.81 9.67
N HIS A 102 11.46 -15.61 10.68
CA HIS A 102 12.43 -16.07 11.68
C HIS A 102 13.55 -16.91 11.04
N ARG A 103 13.23 -17.79 10.09
CA ARG A 103 14.24 -18.56 9.34
C ARG A 103 15.12 -17.67 8.48
N MET A 104 14.56 -16.66 7.82
CA MET A 104 15.33 -15.69 7.05
C MET A 104 16.30 -14.92 7.94
N HIS A 105 15.86 -14.48 9.12
CA HIS A 105 16.75 -13.83 10.10
C HIS A 105 17.90 -14.75 10.54
N MET A 106 17.63 -16.05 10.76
CA MET A 106 18.70 -17.01 11.08
C MET A 106 19.74 -17.15 9.95
N GLN A 107 19.31 -17.06 8.68
CA GLN A 107 20.23 -17.11 7.53
C GLN A 107 20.98 -15.78 7.31
N HIS A 108 20.35 -14.66 7.66
CA HIS A 108 20.86 -13.30 7.50
C HIS A 108 20.83 -12.56 8.84
N PRO A 109 21.70 -12.92 9.80
CA PRO A 109 21.58 -12.49 11.22
C PRO A 109 21.75 -10.99 11.46
N LYS A 110 22.21 -10.24 10.44
CA LYS A 110 22.38 -8.79 10.51
C LYS A 110 21.11 -8.01 10.17
N ILE A 111 20.11 -8.66 9.58
CA ILE A 111 18.88 -8.04 9.09
C ILE A 111 17.70 -8.64 9.86
N GLU A 112 16.91 -7.78 10.48
CA GLU A 112 15.63 -8.16 11.04
C GLU A 112 14.55 -8.14 9.95
N PHE A 113 13.80 -9.24 9.78
CA PHE A 113 12.78 -9.35 8.74
C PHE A 113 11.38 -9.18 9.31
N TYR A 114 10.65 -8.21 8.78
CA TYR A 114 9.29 -7.84 9.14
C TYR A 114 8.27 -8.37 8.12
N PRO A 115 7.01 -8.57 8.52
CA PRO A 115 5.94 -9.03 7.64
C PRO A 115 5.46 -7.90 6.72
N ILE A 116 6.29 -7.58 5.72
CA ILE A 116 6.01 -6.52 4.74
C ILE A 116 5.98 -7.07 3.32
N GLU A 117 5.22 -6.41 2.46
CA GLU A 117 5.24 -6.60 1.01
C GLU A 117 5.85 -5.35 0.36
N VAL A 118 6.76 -5.61 -0.58
CA VAL A 118 7.35 -4.61 -1.49
C VAL A 118 7.14 -5.05 -2.94
N ILE A 119 7.49 -4.20 -3.91
CA ILE A 119 7.39 -4.53 -5.35
C ILE A 119 7.86 -5.96 -5.66
N GLY A 120 7.06 -6.69 -6.42
CA GLY A 120 7.24 -8.10 -6.75
C GLY A 120 6.37 -9.04 -5.93
N HIS A 121 5.93 -8.65 -4.73
CA HIS A 121 5.14 -9.53 -3.86
C HIS A 121 3.65 -9.61 -4.23
N ASN A 122 3.09 -8.54 -4.80
CA ASN A 122 1.65 -8.39 -4.97
C ASN A 122 1.29 -7.89 -6.37
N GLU A 123 0.73 -8.76 -7.20
CA GLU A 123 0.43 -8.47 -8.60
C GLU A 123 -0.50 -7.25 -8.79
N LYS A 124 -1.41 -7.00 -7.85
CA LYS A 124 -2.33 -5.86 -7.91
C LYS A 124 -1.55 -4.55 -7.73
N TYR A 125 -0.71 -4.48 -6.70
CA TYR A 125 0.06 -3.27 -6.40
C TYR A 125 1.20 -3.06 -7.40
N ASP A 126 1.81 -4.14 -7.86
CA ASP A 126 2.80 -4.15 -8.93
C ASP A 126 2.27 -3.51 -10.22
N ARG A 127 1.05 -3.87 -10.64
CA ARG A 127 0.41 -3.26 -11.81
C ARG A 127 0.18 -1.76 -11.63
N LEU A 128 -0.35 -1.36 -10.48
CA LEU A 128 -0.59 0.06 -10.16
C LEU A 128 0.72 0.86 -10.17
N LEU A 129 1.79 0.27 -9.63
CA LEU A 129 3.10 0.90 -9.57
C LEU A 129 3.72 1.03 -10.98
N MET A 130 3.61 0.00 -11.82
CA MET A 130 4.04 0.06 -13.23
C MET A 130 3.28 1.10 -14.04
N GLU A 131 1.95 1.18 -13.90
CA GLU A 131 1.14 2.20 -14.56
C GLU A 131 1.54 3.62 -14.13
N ALA A 132 1.95 3.77 -12.88
CA ALA A 132 2.38 5.05 -12.33
C ALA A 132 3.80 5.47 -12.72
N PHE A 133 4.69 4.51 -13.02
CA PHE A 133 6.12 4.73 -13.32
C PHE A 133 6.63 3.80 -14.46
N PRO A 134 6.04 3.88 -15.67
CA PRO A 134 6.33 2.95 -16.76
C PRO A 134 7.76 3.07 -17.32
N GLU A 135 8.43 4.20 -17.10
CA GLU A 135 9.82 4.44 -17.56
C GLU A 135 10.88 3.85 -16.62
N ASP A 136 10.52 3.66 -15.34
CA ASP A 136 11.43 3.21 -14.29
C ASP A 136 11.29 1.72 -13.98
N ILE A 137 10.08 1.17 -14.19
CA ILE A 137 9.70 -0.16 -13.75
C ILE A 137 9.22 -0.97 -14.96
N THR A 138 9.93 -2.05 -15.27
CA THR A 138 9.60 -2.97 -16.35
C THR A 138 9.54 -4.41 -15.86
N ILE A 139 8.84 -5.25 -16.62
CA ILE A 139 8.72 -6.68 -16.33
C ILE A 139 9.99 -7.40 -16.76
N ASP A 140 10.62 -8.09 -15.82
CA ASP A 140 11.90 -8.75 -16.03
C ASP A 140 11.98 -10.10 -15.32
N PHE A 141 12.81 -11.02 -15.85
CA PHE A 141 13.09 -12.30 -15.20
C PHE A 141 14.18 -12.15 -14.13
N SER A 142 13.93 -12.72 -12.94
CA SER A 142 14.89 -12.79 -11.84
C SER A 142 15.56 -14.16 -11.78
N ASN A 143 16.89 -14.17 -11.84
CA ASN A 143 17.67 -15.39 -11.63
C ASN A 143 17.63 -15.88 -10.17
N VAL A 144 17.37 -14.98 -9.22
CA VAL A 144 17.32 -15.27 -7.78
C VAL A 144 15.96 -15.88 -7.42
N GLN A 145 14.88 -15.24 -7.84
CA GLN A 145 13.50 -15.65 -7.54
C GLN A 145 12.92 -16.64 -8.55
N LYS A 146 13.64 -16.92 -9.65
CA LYS A 146 13.24 -17.83 -10.74
C LYS A 146 11.85 -17.55 -11.33
N ARG A 147 11.46 -16.28 -11.35
CA ARG A 147 10.17 -15.83 -11.88
C ARG A 147 10.30 -14.46 -12.54
N THR A 148 9.28 -14.10 -13.30
CA THR A 148 9.14 -12.80 -13.95
C THR A 148 8.23 -11.90 -13.11
N TYR A 149 8.67 -10.68 -12.84
CA TYR A 149 7.89 -9.68 -12.11
C TYR A 149 8.41 -8.26 -12.39
N PRO A 150 7.69 -7.20 -11.99
CA PRO A 150 8.13 -5.83 -12.20
C PRO A 150 9.34 -5.46 -11.35
N MET A 151 10.37 -4.89 -11.98
CA MET A 151 11.62 -4.52 -11.32
C MET A 151 11.98 -3.07 -11.60
N ASN A 152 12.59 -2.44 -10.61
CA ASN A 152 13.26 -1.16 -10.79
C ASN A 152 14.51 -1.35 -11.65
N HIS A 153 14.88 -0.32 -12.41
CA HIS A 153 16.12 -0.29 -13.18
C HIS A 153 17.02 0.83 -12.69
N CYS A 154 18.33 0.57 -12.68
CA CYS A 154 19.27 1.62 -12.32
C CYS A 154 19.15 2.80 -13.29
N ASP A 155 18.98 4.01 -12.75
CA ASP A 155 18.84 5.27 -13.50
C ASP A 155 19.99 5.47 -14.51
N ASN A 156 21.18 4.95 -14.18
CA ASN A 156 22.42 5.19 -14.92
C ASN A 156 22.82 4.08 -15.87
N CYS A 157 22.72 2.81 -15.45
CA CYS A 157 23.24 1.67 -16.22
C CYS A 157 22.17 0.63 -16.57
N LYS A 158 20.91 0.91 -16.23
CA LYS A 158 19.75 0.05 -16.48
C LYS A 158 19.92 -1.38 -15.92
N MET A 159 20.77 -1.56 -14.91
CA MET A 159 20.88 -2.82 -14.19
C MET A 159 19.64 -3.04 -13.32
N LYS A 160 19.07 -4.24 -13.41
CA LYS A 160 17.89 -4.67 -12.64
C LYS A 160 18.12 -4.52 -11.13
N GLN A 161 17.12 -4.00 -10.43
CA GLN A 161 17.05 -3.90 -8.97
C GLN A 161 15.85 -4.73 -8.51
N GLY A 162 16.12 -5.97 -8.10
CA GLY A 162 15.09 -6.97 -7.82
C GLY A 162 14.51 -6.90 -6.40
N GLU A 163 13.33 -7.50 -6.25
CA GLU A 163 12.52 -7.58 -5.03
C GLU A 163 13.32 -7.92 -3.77
N PHE A 164 14.10 -9.00 -3.77
CA PHE A 164 14.80 -9.45 -2.56
C PHE A 164 15.70 -8.37 -1.97
N PHE A 165 16.44 -7.66 -2.81
CA PHE A 165 17.31 -6.57 -2.35
C PHE A 165 16.53 -5.35 -1.88
N ILE A 166 15.38 -5.07 -2.51
CA ILE A 166 14.49 -3.99 -2.08
C ILE A 166 13.87 -4.36 -0.72
N PHE A 167 13.48 -5.61 -0.54
CA PHE A 167 12.96 -6.15 0.72
C PHE A 167 14.00 -6.06 1.83
N GLU A 168 15.26 -6.45 1.58
CA GLU A 168 16.37 -6.27 2.53
C GLU A 168 16.59 -4.80 2.91
N ASP A 169 16.62 -3.90 1.92
CA ASP A 169 16.83 -2.46 2.16
C ASP A 169 15.72 -1.87 3.04
N ILE A 170 14.45 -2.15 2.74
CA ILE A 170 13.31 -1.63 3.53
C ILE A 170 13.32 -2.21 4.95
N ASN A 171 13.62 -3.51 5.12
CA ASN A 171 13.73 -4.11 6.44
C ASN A 171 14.82 -3.45 7.29
N LEU A 172 15.98 -3.13 6.69
CA LEU A 172 17.04 -2.38 7.36
C LEU A 172 16.60 -0.96 7.74
N MET A 173 15.88 -0.25 6.87
CA MET A 173 15.34 1.08 7.18
C MET A 173 14.35 1.02 8.35
N ILE A 174 13.45 0.03 8.36
CA ILE A 174 12.53 -0.19 9.48
C ILE A 174 13.30 -0.48 10.77
N GLN A 175 14.26 -1.41 10.72
CA GLN A 175 15.10 -1.78 11.86
C GLN A 175 15.79 -0.56 12.49
N ARG A 176 16.32 0.33 11.64
CA ARG A 176 17.05 1.56 12.01
C ARG A 176 16.15 2.77 12.32
N MET A 177 14.84 2.64 12.17
CA MET A 177 13.89 3.77 12.29
C MET A 177 14.20 4.92 11.32
N GLU A 178 14.63 4.60 10.10
CA GLU A 178 14.85 5.56 9.03
C GLU A 178 13.52 5.83 8.30
N GLU A 179 13.20 7.10 8.05
CA GLU A 179 12.01 7.49 7.27
C GLU A 179 12.26 7.23 5.77
N VAL A 180 11.23 6.76 5.06
CA VAL A 180 11.25 6.63 3.61
C VAL A 180 10.23 7.59 3.01
N GLN A 181 10.67 8.39 2.04
CA GLN A 181 9.85 9.43 1.45
C GLN A 181 8.68 8.83 0.66
N VAL A 182 7.46 9.27 0.97
CA VAL A 182 6.29 9.02 0.12
C VAL A 182 6.31 10.02 -1.04
N ILE A 183 6.29 9.51 -2.27
CA ILE A 183 6.36 10.32 -3.49
C ILE A 183 5.03 10.35 -4.26
N LYS A 184 4.12 9.41 -4.01
CA LYS A 184 2.84 9.33 -4.72
C LYS A 184 1.80 8.54 -3.92
N GLN A 185 0.53 8.90 -4.12
CA GLN A 185 -0.64 8.18 -3.63
C GLN A 185 -1.44 7.69 -4.84
N ILE A 186 -1.70 6.40 -4.93
CA ILE A 186 -2.46 5.79 -6.03
C ILE A 186 -3.80 5.29 -5.51
N ASN A 187 -4.89 5.78 -6.07
CA ASN A 187 -6.23 5.31 -5.72
C ASN A 187 -6.40 3.83 -6.11
N ILE A 188 -6.68 2.98 -5.13
CA ILE A 188 -7.01 1.59 -5.36
C ILE A 188 -8.51 1.52 -5.71
N LYS A 189 -8.79 1.25 -6.99
CA LYS A 189 -10.16 0.99 -7.46
C LYS A 189 -10.61 -0.44 -7.13
#